data_AF-A0A1G5EYL6-F1
#
_entry.id   AF-A0A1G5EYL6-F1
#
_cell.length_a   1.000
_cell.length_b   1.000
_cell.length_c   1.000
_cell.angle_alpha   90.00
_cell.angle_beta   90.00
_cell.angle_gamma   90.00
#
_symmetry.space_group_name_H-M   'P 1'
#
loop_
_entity.id
_entity.type
_entity.pdbx_description
1 polymer ?
#
loop_
_entity_poly.entity_id
_entity_poly.type
_entity_poly.pdbx_seq_one_letter_code
_entity_poly.pdbx_strand_id
1 'polypeptide(L)'
;MKKCIILSIVILAALPTFGQRFLTPDTTVELYSKDSEIKVFEENPLNNTSHNDDIAFYINDILVSETIFRQLDPLNVESVNVVKGKSLHSRKDYPGRVYIKTKNDFRPEIISLGDLAKKYLTINSEILVFQIDDKVVDQDYTDYIIDENFILKIVKSKIKSPNSTDIALIKIITKTDENIEMANQVIIR
;
A
#
# COMPACT_ATOMS: atom_id res chain seq x y z
N MET A 1 49.07 65.60 -41.40
CA MET A 1 48.94 64.37 -40.59
C MET A 1 47.46 64.11 -40.39
N LYS A 2 46.94 63.06 -41.02
CA LYS A 2 45.52 62.86 -41.35
C LYS A 2 44.79 62.14 -40.22
N LYS A 3 43.56 62.61 -39.97
CA LYS A 3 42.52 61.94 -39.17
C LYS A 3 42.18 60.58 -39.78
N CYS A 4 42.03 59.55 -38.96
CA CYS A 4 41.14 58.43 -39.25
C CYS A 4 40.54 57.91 -37.93
N ILE A 5 39.28 58.26 -37.75
CA ILE A 5 38.29 57.58 -36.92
C ILE A 5 37.89 56.32 -37.70
N ILE A 6 37.65 55.20 -37.01
CA ILE A 6 36.39 54.43 -37.02
C ILE A 6 36.63 53.06 -36.37
N LEU A 7 35.93 52.95 -35.26
CA LEU A 7 35.54 51.79 -34.47
C LEU A 7 34.90 50.70 -35.37
N SER A 8 35.45 49.49 -35.38
CA SER A 8 34.81 48.32 -35.95
C SER A 8 34.59 47.28 -34.87
N ILE A 9 33.43 47.40 -34.23
CA ILE A 9 32.82 46.42 -33.34
C ILE A 9 32.43 45.20 -34.21
N VAL A 10 33.07 44.05 -33.98
CA VAL A 10 32.50 42.76 -34.38
C VAL A 10 31.87 42.14 -33.14
N ILE A 11 30.60 42.50 -32.90
CA ILE A 11 29.72 41.72 -32.03
C ILE A 11 29.50 40.40 -32.76
N LEU A 12 30.19 39.35 -32.30
CA LEU A 12 29.83 37.99 -32.63
C LEU A 12 28.47 37.77 -31.95
N ALA A 13 27.40 37.87 -32.72
CA ALA A 13 26.06 37.51 -32.28
C ALA A 13 26.12 36.05 -31.84
N ALA A 14 26.15 35.83 -30.52
CA ALA A 14 25.78 34.56 -29.93
C ALA A 14 24.35 34.30 -30.39
N LEU A 15 24.19 33.46 -31.42
CA LEU A 15 22.92 32.85 -31.71
C LEU A 15 22.49 32.18 -30.42
N PRO A 16 21.32 32.51 -29.82
CA PRO A 16 20.74 31.59 -28.89
C PRO A 16 20.47 30.33 -29.72
N THR A 17 21.22 29.27 -29.46
CA THR A 17 20.82 27.89 -29.76
C THR A 17 19.59 27.60 -28.91
N PHE A 18 18.49 28.24 -29.28
CA PHE A 18 17.19 28.12 -28.67
C PHE A 18 16.47 26.96 -29.36
N GLY A 19 17.02 25.77 -29.15
CA GLY A 19 16.22 24.55 -29.12
C GLY A 19 15.49 24.47 -27.78
N GLN A 20 14.78 25.54 -27.37
CA GLN A 20 13.81 25.42 -26.30
C GLN A 20 12.61 24.68 -26.89
N ARG A 21 12.56 23.36 -26.63
CA ARG A 21 11.28 22.65 -26.62
C ARG A 21 10.39 23.38 -25.64
N PHE A 22 9.33 24.02 -26.16
CA PHE A 22 8.19 24.37 -25.33
C PHE A 22 7.72 23.09 -24.64
N LEU A 23 7.78 23.04 -23.32
CA LEU A 23 7.08 22.03 -22.54
C LEU A 23 5.60 22.37 -22.67
N THR A 24 4.94 21.78 -23.65
CA THR A 24 3.49 21.67 -23.65
C THR A 24 3.09 20.82 -22.42
N PRO A 25 2.11 21.26 -21.61
CA PRO A 25 1.55 20.44 -20.55
C PRO A 25 0.62 19.40 -21.19
N ASP A 26 1.21 18.44 -21.90
CA ASP A 26 0.56 17.19 -22.30
C ASP A 26 1.64 16.24 -22.81
N THR A 27 2.23 15.48 -21.89
CA THR A 27 2.98 14.29 -22.27
C THR A 27 2.79 13.28 -21.16
N THR A 28 1.63 12.62 -21.17
CA THR A 28 1.55 11.27 -20.63
C THR A 28 2.55 10.43 -21.41
N VAL A 29 3.74 10.22 -20.86
CA VAL A 29 4.68 9.25 -21.40
C VAL A 29 4.04 7.89 -21.16
N GLU A 30 3.55 7.25 -22.22
CA GLU A 30 3.08 5.87 -22.14
C GLU A 30 4.26 5.00 -21.67
N LEU A 31 4.18 4.50 -20.43
CA LEU A 31 5.22 3.65 -19.85
C LEU A 31 5.31 2.26 -20.51
N TYR A 32 4.23 1.87 -21.19
CA TYR A 32 4.03 0.59 -21.84
C TYR A 32 3.28 0.79 -23.16
N SER A 33 3.63 -0.01 -24.17
CA SER A 33 3.05 -0.04 -25.51
C SER A 33 3.02 -1.48 -26.02
N LYS A 34 2.35 -1.72 -27.15
CA LYS A 34 2.35 -3.06 -27.79
C LYS A 34 3.74 -3.56 -28.16
N ASP A 35 4.68 -2.64 -28.39
CA ASP A 35 6.06 -2.94 -28.78
C ASP A 35 7.02 -2.91 -27.57
N SER A 36 6.50 -2.82 -26.35
CA SER A 36 7.34 -2.83 -25.15
C SER A 36 7.98 -4.20 -24.92
N GLU A 37 9.26 -4.19 -24.56
CA GLU A 37 9.98 -5.38 -24.14
C GLU A 37 9.46 -5.93 -22.81
N ILE A 38 9.66 -7.23 -22.59
CA ILE A 38 9.30 -7.89 -21.33
C ILE A 38 10.13 -7.28 -20.19
N LYS A 39 9.45 -6.72 -19.19
CA LYS A 39 10.07 -6.25 -17.95
C LYS A 39 9.75 -7.24 -16.84
N VAL A 40 10.78 -7.78 -16.20
CA VAL A 40 10.66 -8.68 -15.05
C VAL A 40 10.95 -7.87 -13.79
N PHE A 41 10.00 -7.89 -12.86
CA PHE A 41 10.15 -7.30 -11.54
C PHE A 41 10.15 -8.42 -10.52
N GLU A 42 11.24 -8.56 -9.77
CA GLU A 42 11.29 -9.42 -8.59
C GLU A 42 10.91 -8.60 -7.38
N GLU A 43 9.70 -8.81 -6.87
CA GLU A 43 9.33 -8.28 -5.57
C GLU A 43 10.02 -9.13 -4.50
N ASN A 44 10.97 -8.52 -3.78
CA ASN A 44 11.64 -9.17 -2.66
C ASN A 44 10.99 -8.71 -1.34
N PRO A 45 10.09 -9.50 -0.74
CA PRO A 45 9.34 -9.11 0.45
C PRO A 45 10.24 -8.83 1.67
N LEU A 46 11.45 -9.40 1.71
CA LEU A 46 12.40 -9.24 2.81
C LEU A 46 12.94 -7.80 2.99
N ASN A 47 12.77 -6.92 2.00
CA ASN A 47 13.22 -5.52 2.08
C ASN A 47 12.13 -4.54 2.56
N ASN A 48 10.89 -5.00 2.76
CA ASN A 48 9.76 -4.14 3.16
C ASN A 48 9.44 -4.18 4.66
N THR A 49 10.18 -4.96 5.46
CA THR A 49 10.05 -4.96 6.92
C THR A 49 10.70 -3.71 7.51
N SER A 50 10.02 -2.58 7.41
CA SER A 50 10.08 -1.59 8.48
C SER A 50 9.26 -2.15 9.64
N HIS A 51 9.75 -3.22 10.26
CA HIS A 51 9.31 -3.60 11.59
C HIS A 51 9.82 -2.51 12.51
N ASN A 52 9.03 -1.45 12.68
CA ASN A 52 9.26 -0.50 13.75
C ASN A 52 8.74 -1.15 15.05
N ASP A 53 9.32 -2.30 15.40
CA ASP A 53 8.97 -3.13 16.56
C ASP A 53 9.12 -2.40 17.90
N ASP A 54 9.67 -1.19 17.82
CA ASP A 54 9.94 -0.21 18.85
C ASP A 54 8.75 0.75 19.10
N ILE A 55 7.74 0.79 18.22
CA ILE A 55 6.56 1.64 18.39
C ILE A 55 5.31 0.77 18.55
N ALA A 56 4.59 0.96 19.66
CA ALA A 56 3.28 0.36 19.84
C ALA A 56 2.18 1.30 19.35
N PHE A 57 1.24 0.76 18.58
CA PHE A 57 0.12 1.50 18.04
C PHE A 57 -1.18 1.09 18.71
N TYR A 58 -2.01 2.09 19.03
CA TYR A 58 -3.29 1.87 19.67
C TYR A 58 -4.39 2.57 18.87
N ILE A 59 -5.50 1.88 18.61
CA ILE A 59 -6.74 2.48 18.11
C ILE A 59 -7.80 2.32 19.20
N ASN A 60 -8.35 3.43 19.69
CA ASN A 60 -9.32 3.44 20.79
C ASN A 60 -8.86 2.59 21.99
N ASP A 61 -7.60 2.76 22.38
CA ASP A 61 -6.91 2.03 23.46
C ASP A 61 -6.67 0.52 23.21
N ILE A 62 -7.00 0.01 22.03
CA ILE A 62 -6.71 -1.37 21.62
C ILE A 62 -5.36 -1.41 20.89
N LEU A 63 -4.42 -2.25 21.35
CA LEU A 63 -3.14 -2.48 20.69
C LEU A 63 -3.36 -3.14 19.32
N VAL A 64 -2.78 -2.56 18.27
CA VAL A 64 -2.95 -2.97 16.88
C VAL A 64 -1.60 -3.04 16.16
N SER A 65 -1.49 -3.88 15.14
CA SER A 65 -0.34 -3.87 14.24
C SER A 65 -0.50 -2.79 13.16
N GLU A 66 0.61 -2.33 12.58
CA GLU A 66 0.62 -1.25 11.57
C GLU A 66 -0.21 -1.55 10.32
N THR A 67 -0.51 -2.83 10.07
CA THR A 67 -1.34 -3.29 8.94
C THR A 67 -2.72 -2.64 8.90
N ILE A 68 -3.27 -2.27 10.06
CA ILE A 68 -4.60 -1.64 10.16
C ILE A 68 -4.64 -0.24 9.54
N PHE A 69 -3.49 0.45 9.44
CA PHE A 69 -3.46 1.82 8.90
C PHE A 69 -3.77 1.91 7.42
N ARG A 70 -3.62 0.80 6.69
CA ARG A 70 -4.03 0.73 5.28
C ARG A 70 -5.55 0.72 5.11
N GLN A 71 -6.28 0.40 6.17
CA GLN A 71 -7.73 0.21 6.19
C GLN A 71 -8.44 1.32 6.97
N LEU A 72 -7.70 2.11 7.74
CA LEU A 72 -8.24 3.22 8.51
C LEU A 72 -8.46 4.43 7.61
N ASP A 73 -9.72 4.80 7.40
CA ASP A 73 -10.07 6.04 6.71
C ASP A 73 -9.61 7.25 7.56
N PRO A 74 -8.73 8.12 7.02
CA PRO A 74 -8.27 9.33 7.71
C PRO A 74 -9.42 10.25 8.14
N LEU A 75 -10.55 10.25 7.42
CA LEU A 75 -11.73 11.04 7.78
C LEU A 75 -12.40 10.57 9.08
N ASN A 76 -12.18 9.32 9.47
CA ASN A 76 -12.72 8.74 10.71
C ASN A 76 -11.78 8.91 11.92
N VAL A 77 -10.61 9.51 11.72
CA VAL A 77 -9.68 9.83 12.81
C VAL A 77 -10.11 11.13 13.50
N GLU A 78 -10.29 11.07 14.82
CA GLU A 78 -10.56 12.24 15.67
C GLU A 78 -9.25 12.91 16.11
N SER A 79 -8.26 12.11 16.54
CA SER A 79 -6.97 12.63 16.97
C SER A 79 -5.88 11.57 16.93
N VAL A 80 -4.63 12.03 16.83
CA VAL A 80 -3.43 11.21 16.94
C VAL A 80 -2.54 11.81 18.03
N ASN A 81 -2.16 11.01 19.02
CA ASN A 81 -1.28 11.40 20.10
C ASN A 81 -0.03 10.51 20.09
N VAL A 82 1.15 11.13 20.12
CA VAL A 82 2.43 10.42 20.15
C VAL A 82 3.08 10.60 21.51
N VAL A 83 3.23 9.51 22.25
CA VAL A 83 3.89 9.48 23.55
C VAL A 83 5.29 8.89 23.38
N LYS A 84 6.30 9.67 23.74
CA LYS A 84 7.70 9.24 23.74
C LYS A 84 8.10 8.80 25.14
N GLY A 85 8.89 7.73 25.23
CA GLY A 85 9.41 7.22 26.50
C GLY A 85 8.96 5.80 26.80
N LYS A 86 9.88 5.01 27.36
CA LYS A 86 9.65 3.61 27.74
C LYS A 86 8.45 3.53 28.66
N SER A 87 7.49 2.67 28.32
CA SER A 87 6.56 2.16 29.32
C SER A 87 6.28 0.69 29.04
N LEU A 88 6.12 -0.04 30.14
CA LEU A 88 5.89 -1.47 30.14
C LEU A 88 4.44 -1.72 29.71
N HIS A 89 4.25 -2.33 28.55
CA HIS A 89 2.96 -2.91 28.20
C HIS A 89 3.19 -4.36 27.75
N SER A 90 2.55 -5.31 28.42
CA SER A 90 2.60 -6.74 28.07
C SER A 90 4.04 -7.33 27.95
N ARG A 91 4.94 -7.01 28.90
CA ARG A 91 6.34 -7.52 28.96
C ARG A 91 7.26 -7.13 27.79
N LYS A 92 6.84 -6.23 26.89
CA LYS A 92 7.71 -5.62 25.87
C LYS A 92 7.85 -4.13 26.16
N ASP A 93 9.09 -3.64 26.08
CA ASP A 93 9.39 -2.21 26.20
C ASP A 93 9.23 -1.56 24.83
N TYR A 94 8.33 -0.59 24.73
CA TYR A 94 8.18 0.24 23.53
C TYR A 94 8.76 1.63 23.81
N PRO A 95 9.85 2.06 23.14
CA PRO A 95 10.39 3.41 23.27
C PRO A 95 9.43 4.51 22.79
N GLY A 96 8.43 4.18 21.97
CA GLY A 96 7.36 5.10 21.55
C GLY A 96 5.99 4.43 21.52
N ARG A 97 4.94 5.24 21.69
CA ARG A 97 3.55 4.81 21.53
C ARG A 97 2.78 5.83 20.72
N VAL A 98 1.91 5.36 19.83
CA VAL A 98 1.00 6.18 19.04
C VAL A 98 -0.42 5.77 19.37
N TYR A 99 -1.21 6.71 19.86
CA TYR A 99 -2.62 6.53 20.15
C TYR A 99 -3.44 7.25 19.09
N ILE A 100 -4.31 6.52 18.43
CA ILE A 100 -5.25 7.02 17.45
C ILE A 100 -6.64 6.87 18.06
N LYS A 101 -7.34 7.98 18.18
CA LYS A 101 -8.73 8.01 18.59
C LYS A 101 -9.59 8.21 17.35
N THR A 102 -10.58 7.36 17.15
CA THR A 102 -11.53 7.49 16.04
C THR A 102 -12.77 8.23 16.51
N LYS A 103 -13.53 8.81 15.57
CA LYS A 103 -14.81 9.46 15.84
C LYS A 103 -15.79 8.44 16.44
N ASN A 104 -16.71 8.93 17.29
CA ASN A 104 -17.56 8.11 18.19
C ASN A 104 -18.38 7.00 17.50
N ASP A 105 -18.66 7.15 16.21
CA ASP A 105 -19.40 6.24 15.35
C ASP A 105 -18.53 5.17 14.68
N PHE A 106 -17.22 5.38 14.58
CA PHE A 106 -16.31 4.43 13.95
C PHE A 106 -15.67 3.51 14.99
N ARG A 107 -16.01 2.21 14.95
CA ARG A 107 -15.45 1.17 15.80
C ARG A 107 -14.99 0.01 14.92
N PRO A 108 -13.68 -0.11 14.63
CA PRO A 108 -13.18 -1.19 13.80
C PRO A 108 -13.37 -2.53 14.52
N GLU A 109 -13.80 -3.55 13.79
CA GLU A 109 -13.93 -4.92 14.29
C GLU A 109 -12.65 -5.68 13.94
N ILE A 110 -11.68 -5.62 14.86
CA ILE A 110 -10.34 -6.15 14.61
C ILE A 110 -10.33 -7.67 14.70
N ILE A 111 -9.83 -8.34 13.65
CA ILE A 111 -9.64 -9.79 13.59
C ILE A 111 -8.31 -10.14 12.91
N SER A 112 -7.62 -11.20 13.37
CA SER A 112 -6.43 -11.72 12.69
C SER A 112 -6.80 -12.49 11.42
N LEU A 113 -5.90 -12.57 10.43
CA LEU A 113 -6.15 -13.41 9.24
C LEU A 113 -6.35 -14.88 9.60
N GLY A 114 -5.60 -15.39 10.58
CA GLY A 114 -5.75 -16.76 11.08
C GLY A 114 -7.13 -17.02 11.68
N ASP A 115 -7.66 -16.08 12.48
CA ASP A 115 -8.98 -16.23 13.09
C ASP A 115 -10.11 -15.95 12.11
N LEU A 116 -9.92 -15.03 11.17
CA LEU A 116 -10.81 -14.83 10.03
C LEU A 116 -10.98 -16.13 9.23
N ALA A 117 -9.87 -16.83 8.96
CA ALA A 117 -9.89 -18.12 8.27
C ALA A 117 -10.75 -19.13 9.02
N LYS A 118 -10.57 -19.24 10.34
CA LYS A 118 -11.34 -20.17 11.18
C LYS A 118 -12.82 -19.79 11.23
N LYS A 119 -13.14 -18.49 11.23
CA LYS A 119 -14.50 -17.96 11.30
C LYS A 119 -15.28 -18.21 10.00
N TYR A 120 -14.64 -18.01 8.85
CA TYR A 120 -15.32 -17.96 7.55
C TYR A 120 -15.03 -19.09 6.59
N LEU A 121 -13.96 -19.86 6.81
CA LEU A 121 -13.49 -20.86 5.85
C LEU A 121 -13.44 -22.25 6.47
N THR A 122 -13.78 -23.25 5.65
CA THR A 122 -13.42 -24.64 5.96
C THR A 122 -11.94 -24.85 5.61
N ILE A 123 -11.13 -24.98 6.65
CA ILE A 123 -9.69 -25.24 6.54
C ILE A 123 -9.46 -26.75 6.45
N ASN A 124 -8.81 -27.20 5.37
CA ASN A 124 -8.36 -28.58 5.18
C ASN A 124 -6.83 -28.62 5.33
N SER A 125 -6.19 -29.73 4.95
CA SER A 125 -4.72 -29.88 4.90
C SER A 125 -4.05 -29.08 3.75
N GLU A 126 -4.66 -27.98 3.32
CA GLU A 126 -4.19 -27.11 2.23
C GLU A 126 -3.26 -26.03 2.80
N ILE A 127 -2.26 -25.61 2.03
CA ILE A 127 -1.46 -24.42 2.38
C ILE A 127 -2.31 -23.19 2.12
N LEU A 128 -2.53 -22.37 3.13
CA LEU A 128 -3.28 -21.11 2.98
C LEU A 128 -2.33 -20.01 2.50
N VAL A 129 -2.75 -19.28 1.46
CA VAL A 129 -2.08 -18.06 1.00
C VAL A 129 -3.11 -16.94 0.99
N PHE A 130 -2.86 -15.89 1.75
CA PHE A 130 -3.73 -14.72 1.79
C PHE A 130 -3.29 -13.67 0.78
N GLN A 131 -4.28 -13.07 0.12
CA GLN A 131 -4.12 -11.90 -0.73
C GLN A 131 -5.19 -10.89 -0.32
N ILE A 132 -4.80 -9.65 -0.04
CA ILE A 132 -5.71 -8.55 0.25
C ILE A 132 -5.68 -7.61 -0.96
N ASP A 133 -6.82 -7.48 -1.63
CA ASP A 133 -6.95 -6.86 -2.95
C ASP A 133 -5.93 -7.48 -3.93
N ASP A 134 -4.93 -6.73 -4.37
CA ASP A 134 -3.88 -7.21 -5.28
C ASP A 134 -2.55 -7.57 -4.58
N LYS A 135 -2.49 -7.46 -3.25
CA LYS A 135 -1.25 -7.66 -2.49
C LYS A 135 -1.26 -8.99 -1.76
N VAL A 136 -0.27 -9.82 -2.02
CA VAL A 136 -0.04 -11.06 -1.27
C VAL A 136 0.45 -10.71 0.14
N VAL A 137 -0.05 -11.43 1.14
CA VAL A 137 0.37 -11.29 2.53
C VAL A 137 1.56 -12.20 2.80
N ASP A 138 2.67 -11.60 3.18
CA ASP A 138 3.98 -12.22 3.38
C ASP A 138 4.43 -12.31 4.85
N GLN A 139 3.60 -11.86 5.79
CA GLN A 139 3.83 -11.90 7.24
C GLN A 139 2.97 -12.96 7.94
N ASP A 140 3.21 -13.17 9.24
CA ASP A 140 2.43 -14.12 10.05
C ASP A 140 0.94 -13.73 10.10
N TYR A 141 0.08 -14.72 9.85
CA TYR A 141 -1.37 -14.57 9.81
C TYR A 141 -1.99 -14.42 11.21
N THR A 142 -1.27 -14.75 12.28
CA THR A 142 -1.71 -14.43 13.66
C THR A 142 -1.56 -12.96 13.98
N ASP A 143 -0.59 -12.30 13.36
CA ASP A 143 -0.18 -10.92 13.68
C ASP A 143 -0.69 -9.90 12.65
N TYR A 144 -1.08 -10.38 11.45
CA TYR A 144 -1.81 -9.60 10.47
C TYR A 144 -3.25 -9.41 10.91
N ILE A 145 -3.61 -8.18 11.26
CA ILE A 145 -4.96 -7.82 11.67
C ILE A 145 -5.65 -7.02 10.56
N ILE A 146 -6.96 -7.21 10.47
CA ILE A 146 -7.82 -6.47 9.55
C ILE A 146 -9.08 -6.03 10.28
N ASP A 147 -9.72 -4.98 9.77
CA ASP A 147 -11.06 -4.60 10.19
C ASP A 147 -12.06 -5.44 9.39
N GLU A 148 -12.77 -6.31 10.08
CA GLU A 148 -13.80 -7.18 9.50
C GLU A 148 -14.90 -6.37 8.80
N ASN A 149 -15.24 -5.20 9.33
CA ASN A 149 -16.22 -4.30 8.72
C ASN A 149 -15.75 -3.72 7.39
N PHE A 150 -14.43 -3.75 7.12
CA PHE A 150 -13.84 -3.26 5.88
C PHE A 150 -13.76 -4.33 4.78
N ILE A 151 -14.16 -5.56 5.06
CA ILE A 151 -14.16 -6.66 4.07
C ILE A 151 -15.44 -6.61 3.23
N LEU A 152 -15.29 -6.54 1.90
CA LEU A 152 -16.41 -6.63 0.97
C LEU A 152 -16.80 -8.08 0.69
N LYS A 153 -15.80 -8.93 0.38
CA LYS A 153 -16.00 -10.38 0.18
C LYS A 153 -14.70 -11.17 0.34
N ILE A 154 -14.85 -12.46 0.67
CA ILE A 154 -13.74 -13.41 0.74
C ILE A 154 -13.95 -14.47 -0.35
N VAL A 155 -12.93 -14.72 -1.17
CA VAL A 155 -12.95 -15.73 -2.23
C VAL A 155 -11.86 -16.76 -1.96
N LYS A 156 -12.27 -18.02 -1.77
CA LYS A 156 -11.36 -19.16 -1.66
C LYS A 156 -11.24 -19.85 -3.02
N SER A 157 -10.02 -19.91 -3.56
CA SER A 157 -9.68 -20.60 -4.80
C SER A 157 -8.67 -21.71 -4.53
N LYS A 158 -8.88 -22.87 -5.15
CA LYS A 158 -7.96 -24.01 -5.03
C LYS A 158 -6.98 -24.02 -6.20
N ILE A 159 -5.70 -23.99 -5.90
CA ILE A 159 -4.61 -24.10 -6.87
C ILE A 159 -4.00 -25.48 -6.70
N LYS A 160 -4.18 -26.32 -7.73
CA LYS A 160 -3.56 -27.65 -7.77
C LYS A 160 -2.09 -27.51 -8.11
N SER A 161 -1.23 -28.11 -7.30
CA SER A 161 0.17 -28.28 -7.64
C SER A 161 0.39 -29.65 -8.29
N PRO A 162 1.18 -29.75 -9.37
CA PRO A 162 1.49 -31.04 -10.01
C PRO A 162 2.20 -32.04 -9.08
N ASN A 163 2.98 -31.56 -8.10
CA ASN A 163 3.93 -32.37 -7.33
C ASN A 163 3.82 -32.20 -5.80
N SER A 164 2.80 -31.50 -5.28
CA SER A 164 2.77 -31.14 -3.84
C SER A 164 1.35 -30.85 -3.32
N THR A 165 1.29 -30.54 -2.02
CA THR A 165 0.11 -30.09 -1.27
C THR A 165 -0.68 -29.02 -2.03
N ASP A 166 -2.00 -29.18 -2.06
CA ASP A 166 -2.90 -28.20 -2.62
C ASP A 166 -2.78 -26.84 -1.90
N ILE A 167 -2.80 -25.76 -2.68
CA ILE A 167 -2.77 -24.39 -2.15
C ILE A 167 -4.19 -23.82 -2.20
N ALA A 168 -4.65 -23.27 -1.08
CA ALA A 168 -5.86 -22.48 -1.01
C ALA A 168 -5.49 -20.99 -1.03
N LEU A 169 -5.72 -20.34 -2.17
CA LEU A 169 -5.60 -18.89 -2.30
C LEU A 169 -6.87 -18.23 -1.74
N ILE A 170 -6.70 -17.48 -0.67
CA ILE A 170 -7.76 -16.72 0.00
C ILE A 170 -7.62 -15.26 -0.39
N LYS A 171 -8.51 -14.79 -1.27
CA LYS A 171 -8.58 -13.39 -1.67
C LYS A 171 -9.58 -12.65 -0.79
N ILE A 172 -9.11 -11.66 -0.05
CA ILE A 172 -9.91 -10.72 0.72
C ILE A 172 -10.02 -9.46 -0.12
N ILE A 173 -11.23 -9.10 -0.52
CA ILE A 173 -11.50 -7.90 -1.29
C ILE A 173 -12.10 -6.89 -0.32
N THR A 174 -11.51 -5.71 -0.23
CA THR A 174 -11.88 -4.67 0.73
C THR A 174 -12.97 -3.75 0.18
N LYS A 175 -13.64 -2.97 1.05
CA LYS A 175 -14.70 -2.01 0.70
C LYS A 175 -14.14 -0.68 0.20
N THR A 176 -13.23 -0.71 -0.76
CA THR A 176 -12.85 0.51 -1.50
C THR A 176 -13.94 0.88 -2.49
N ASP A 177 -14.01 2.16 -2.87
CA ASP A 177 -14.96 2.65 -3.88
C ASP A 177 -14.83 1.84 -5.18
N GLU A 178 -13.60 1.61 -5.65
CA GLU A 178 -13.29 0.80 -6.84
C GLU A 178 -13.83 -0.64 -6.72
N ASN A 179 -13.58 -1.31 -5.60
CA ASN A 179 -14.04 -2.68 -5.38
C ASN A 179 -15.57 -2.76 -5.29
N ILE A 180 -16.23 -1.77 -4.67
CA ILE A 180 -17.69 -1.70 -4.57
C ILE A 180 -18.30 -1.48 -5.95
N GLU A 181 -17.76 -0.56 -6.75
CA GLU A 181 -18.18 -0.32 -8.12
C GLU A 181 -18.03 -1.60 -8.96
N MET A 182 -16.86 -2.24 -8.93
CA MET A 182 -16.61 -3.50 -9.64
C MET A 182 -17.55 -4.62 -9.20
N ALA A 183 -17.87 -4.72 -7.91
CA ALA A 183 -18.78 -5.75 -7.40
C ALA A 183 -20.24 -5.55 -7.86
N ASN A 184 -20.63 -4.30 -8.12
CA ASN A 184 -21.97 -3.96 -8.60
C ASN A 184 -22.12 -4.02 -10.12
N GLN A 185 -21.02 -4.20 -10.86
CA GLN A 185 -21.09 -4.43 -12.31
C GLN A 185 -21.72 -5.81 -12.59
N VAL A 186 -22.95 -5.80 -13.09
CA VAL A 186 -23.63 -7.01 -13.57
C VAL A 186 -22.93 -7.48 -14.85
N ILE A 187 -22.08 -8.50 -14.73
CA ILE A 187 -21.52 -9.17 -15.91
C ILE A 187 -22.56 -10.20 -16.38
N ILE A 188 -23.26 -9.86 -17.47
CA ILE A 188 -24.06 -10.86 -18.21
C ILE A 188 -23.05 -11.78 -18.91
N ARG A 189 -23.05 -13.06 -18.52
CA ARG A 189 -22.29 -14.12 -19.19
C ARG A 189 -23.22 -15.05 -19.95
#